data_AF-A0A853BQT2-F1
#
_entry.id   AF-A0A853BQT2-F1
#
_cell.length_a   1.000
_cell.length_b   1.000
_cell.length_c   1.000
_cell.angle_alpha   90.00
_cell.angle_beta   90.00
_cell.angle_gamma   90.00
#
_symmetry.space_group_name_H-M   'P 1'
#
loop_
_entity.id
_entity.type
_entity.pdbx_description
1 polymer ?
#
loop_
_entity_poly.entity_id
_entity_poly.type
_entity_poly.pdbx_seq_one_letter_code
_entity_poly.pdbx_strand_id
1 'polypeptide(L)'
;MFSAISAPEVVLGAALLSMFLTMNVAAGYLTVLLAHVMFSVSFVAITVRARVLTMDASVEEAARDLGAGPVATFRLVTLPLLLPAITAGGLIAFALSVDDFIITSFVSGSTQTFPLWIWGATRVGIPPQVNVMGTLIFAVGVLLAVGNVLLARRRTR
;
A
#
# COMPACT_ATOMS: atom_id res chain seq x y z
N MET A 1 1.45 -14.07 -7.24
CA MET A 1 0.77 -12.82 -6.85
C MET A 1 -0.57 -13.05 -6.15
N PHE A 2 -1.43 -13.98 -6.60
CA PHE A 2 -2.74 -14.20 -5.94
C PHE A 2 -2.67 -14.87 -4.57
N SER A 3 -1.59 -15.57 -4.24
CA SER A 3 -1.41 -16.27 -2.95
C SER A 3 -1.59 -15.35 -1.73
N ALA A 4 -1.10 -14.11 -1.80
CA ALA A 4 -1.24 -13.13 -0.70
C ALA A 4 -2.68 -12.63 -0.49
N ILE A 5 -3.54 -12.76 -1.50
CA ILE A 5 -4.96 -12.34 -1.42
C ILE A 5 -5.83 -13.49 -0.90
N SER A 6 -5.44 -14.74 -1.20
CA SER A 6 -6.19 -15.93 -0.79
C SER A 6 -5.78 -16.48 0.58
N ALA A 7 -4.59 -16.13 1.07
CA ALA A 7 -4.12 -16.59 2.37
C ALA A 7 -4.85 -15.82 3.49
N PRO A 8 -5.34 -16.51 4.54
CA PRO A 8 -5.83 -15.81 5.73
C PRO A 8 -4.72 -14.93 6.32
N GLU A 9 -5.03 -13.69 6.70
CA GLU A 9 -4.05 -12.73 7.23
C GLU A 9 -3.30 -13.26 8.46
N VAL A 10 -3.97 -14.07 9.26
CA VAL A 10 -3.37 -14.76 10.42
C VAL A 10 -2.23 -15.69 9.99
N VAL A 11 -2.41 -16.42 8.88
CA VAL A 11 -1.38 -17.32 8.33
C VAL A 11 -0.21 -16.49 7.81
N LEU A 12 -0.49 -15.38 7.12
CA LEU A 12 0.55 -14.48 6.61
C LEU A 12 1.34 -13.84 7.76
N GLY A 13 0.68 -13.33 8.79
CA GLY A 13 1.31 -12.73 9.96
C GLY A 13 2.20 -13.72 10.72
N ALA A 14 1.70 -14.94 10.96
CA ALA A 14 2.49 -16.00 11.59
C ALA A 14 3.70 -16.41 10.73
N ALA A 15 3.53 -16.51 9.41
CA ALA A 15 4.63 -16.84 8.50
C ALA A 15 5.70 -15.74 8.45
N LEU A 16 5.30 -14.46 8.43
CA LEU A 16 6.21 -13.32 8.46
C LEU A 16 6.98 -13.25 9.78
N LEU A 17 6.31 -13.46 10.93
CA LEU A 17 6.98 -13.56 12.21
C LEU A 17 8.02 -14.70 12.21
N SER A 18 7.63 -15.89 11.76
CA SER A 18 8.55 -17.03 11.65
C SER A 18 9.75 -16.70 10.77
N MET A 19 9.54 -16.03 9.64
CA MET A 19 10.61 -15.60 8.72
C MET A 19 11.56 -14.63 9.42
N PHE A 20 11.06 -13.61 10.13
CA PHE A 20 11.89 -12.64 10.84
C PHE A 20 12.71 -13.30 11.95
N LEU A 21 12.11 -14.22 12.72
CA LEU A 21 12.81 -14.97 13.76
C LEU A 21 13.93 -15.85 13.18
N THR A 22 13.68 -16.54 12.06
CA THR A 22 14.72 -17.35 11.39
C THR A 22 15.88 -16.51 10.87
N MET A 23 15.61 -15.26 10.46
CA MET A 23 16.65 -14.30 10.05
C MET A 23 17.27 -13.55 11.24
N ASN A 24 16.90 -13.88 12.48
CA ASN A 24 17.34 -13.23 13.70
C ASN A 24 17.04 -11.72 13.73
N VAL A 25 15.91 -11.32 13.14
CA VAL A 25 15.40 -9.95 13.15
C VAL A 25 14.37 -9.82 14.27
N ALA A 26 14.65 -8.95 15.24
CA ALA A 26 13.74 -8.71 16.36
C ALA A 26 12.45 -8.01 15.90
N ALA A 27 11.32 -8.43 16.47
CA ALA A 27 10.02 -7.79 16.24
C ALA A 27 10.03 -6.33 16.73
N GLY A 28 9.51 -5.42 15.92
CA GLY A 28 9.53 -3.99 16.18
C GLY A 28 9.01 -3.19 14.98
N TYR A 29 9.31 -1.89 14.96
CA TYR A 29 8.88 -1.00 13.88
C TYR A 29 9.36 -1.47 12.50
N LEU A 30 10.59 -1.97 12.39
CA LEU A 30 11.15 -2.42 11.12
C LEU A 30 10.40 -3.62 10.54
N THR A 31 10.07 -4.61 11.36
CA THR A 31 9.33 -5.80 10.92
C THR A 31 7.89 -5.46 10.56
N VAL A 32 7.26 -4.50 11.26
CA VAL A 32 5.96 -3.93 10.88
C VAL A 32 6.04 -3.29 9.50
N LEU A 33 7.00 -2.40 9.29
CA LEU A 33 7.18 -1.71 8.00
C LEU A 33 7.39 -2.71 6.85
N LEU A 34 8.28 -3.69 7.04
CA LEU A 34 8.54 -4.70 6.02
C LEU A 34 7.32 -5.60 5.76
N ALA A 35 6.59 -6.00 6.81
CA ALA A 35 5.38 -6.81 6.68
C ALA A 35 4.31 -6.08 5.86
N HIS A 36 4.08 -4.78 6.13
CA HIS A 36 3.11 -3.98 5.40
C HIS A 36 3.52 -3.78 3.94
N VAL A 37 4.81 -3.60 3.66
CA VAL A 37 5.32 -3.53 2.29
C VAL A 37 5.09 -4.87 1.56
N MET A 38 5.46 -6.00 2.18
CA MET A 38 5.32 -7.33 1.59
C MET A 38 3.85 -7.71 1.32
N PHE A 39 2.94 -7.31 2.21
CA PHE A 39 1.50 -7.51 2.05
C PHE A 39 0.95 -6.60 0.93
N SER A 40 1.20 -5.30 1.03
CA SER A 40 0.57 -4.30 0.17
C SER A 40 1.09 -4.30 -1.27
N VAL A 41 2.35 -4.70 -1.49
CA VAL A 41 2.95 -4.67 -2.83
C VAL A 41 2.18 -5.52 -3.84
N SER A 42 1.55 -6.61 -3.41
CA SER A 42 0.75 -7.47 -4.28
C SER A 42 -0.48 -6.75 -4.83
N PHE A 43 -1.15 -5.95 -4.00
CA PHE A 43 -2.32 -5.14 -4.39
C PHE A 43 -1.92 -3.98 -5.32
N VAL A 44 -0.81 -3.30 -5.00
CA VAL A 44 -0.25 -2.24 -5.84
C VAL A 44 0.12 -2.79 -7.22
N ALA A 45 0.83 -3.92 -7.25
CA ALA A 45 1.31 -4.52 -8.49
C ALA A 45 0.17 -4.99 -9.39
N ILE A 46 -0.92 -5.55 -8.83
CA ILE A 46 -2.10 -5.92 -9.62
C ILE A 46 -2.76 -4.67 -10.21
N THR A 47 -2.88 -3.60 -9.43
CA THR A 47 -3.46 -2.31 -9.88
C THR A 47 -2.64 -1.70 -11.02
N VAL A 48 -1.31 -1.65 -10.86
CA VAL A 48 -0.40 -1.12 -11.88
C VAL A 48 -0.40 -2.02 -13.12
N ARG A 49 -0.38 -3.35 -12.95
CA ARG A 49 -0.42 -4.31 -14.06
C ARG A 49 -1.69 -4.16 -14.90
N ALA A 50 -2.84 -3.98 -14.25
CA ALA A 50 -4.09 -3.73 -14.97
C ALA A 50 -3.99 -2.50 -15.87
N ARG A 51 -3.30 -1.44 -15.43
CA ARG A 51 -3.07 -0.26 -16.26
C ARG A 51 -2.13 -0.54 -17.42
N VAL A 52 -1.00 -1.20 -17.18
CA VAL A 52 -0.03 -1.57 -18.23
C VAL A 52 -0.72 -2.32 -19.37
N LEU A 53 -1.59 -3.28 -19.05
CA LEU A 53 -2.31 -4.08 -20.05
C LEU A 53 -3.29 -3.29 -20.93
N THR A 54 -3.69 -2.08 -20.49
CA THR A 54 -4.62 -1.20 -21.22
C THR A 54 -3.93 -0.03 -21.92
N MET A 55 -2.60 0.07 -21.80
CA MET A 55 -1.83 1.12 -22.44
C MET A 55 -1.59 0.78 -23.91
N ASP A 56 -1.65 1.80 -24.76
CA ASP A 56 -1.32 1.66 -26.16
C ASP A 56 0.21 1.63 -26.34
N ALA A 57 0.72 0.50 -26.82
CA ALA A 57 2.14 0.30 -27.08
C ALA A 57 2.67 1.24 -28.18
N SER A 58 1.79 1.74 -29.06
CA SER A 58 2.18 2.64 -30.16
C SER A 58 2.81 3.94 -29.65
N VAL A 59 2.42 4.41 -28.46
CA VAL A 59 2.96 5.64 -27.86
C VAL A 59 4.42 5.45 -27.42
N GLU A 60 4.78 4.24 -26.95
CA GLU A 60 6.16 3.90 -26.60
C GLU A 60 7.02 3.61 -27.83
N GLU A 61 6.43 3.06 -28.89
CA GLU A 61 7.06 2.89 -30.21
C GLU A 61 7.39 4.24 -30.84
N ALA A 62 6.43 5.17 -30.88
CA ALA A 62 6.64 6.52 -31.41
C ALA A 62 7.76 7.27 -30.68
N ALA A 63 7.89 7.10 -29.36
CA ALA A 63 8.99 7.68 -28.60
C ALA A 63 10.36 7.10 -29.04
N ARG A 64 10.42 5.79 -29.30
CA ARG A 64 11.64 5.12 -29.80
C ARG A 64 11.96 5.54 -31.23
N ASP A 65 10.96 5.74 -32.08
CA ASP A 65 11.13 6.22 -33.47
C ASP A 65 11.69 7.65 -33.51
N LEU A 66 11.33 8.49 -32.53
CA LEU A 66 11.91 9.83 -32.34
C LEU A 66 13.33 9.80 -31.73
N GLY A 67 13.93 8.62 -31.55
CA GLY A 67 15.28 8.45 -31.04
C GLY A 67 15.39 8.39 -29.51
N ALA A 68 14.27 8.28 -28.77
CA ALA A 68 14.34 8.12 -27.32
C ALA A 68 14.83 6.72 -26.94
N GLY A 69 15.89 6.66 -26.11
CA GLY A 69 16.37 5.40 -25.54
C GLY A 69 15.41 4.83 -24.48
N PRO A 70 15.55 3.55 -24.08
CA PRO A 70 14.60 2.87 -23.18
C PRO A 70 14.33 3.58 -21.86
N VAL A 71 15.38 4.16 -21.25
CA VAL A 71 15.26 4.92 -20.00
C VAL A 71 14.50 6.23 -20.20
N ALA A 72 14.71 6.90 -21.33
CA ALA A 72 14.00 8.13 -21.68
C ALA A 72 12.52 7.85 -21.95
N THR A 73 12.22 6.82 -22.76
CA THR A 73 10.85 6.36 -23.01
C THR A 73 10.14 5.99 -21.71
N PHE A 74 10.79 5.23 -20.83
CA PHE A 74 10.19 4.90 -19.53
C PHE A 74 9.89 6.15 -18.70
N ARG A 75 10.85 7.06 -18.52
CA ARG A 75 10.69 8.23 -17.65
C ARG A 75 9.72 9.28 -18.19
N LEU A 76 9.68 9.48 -19.51
CA LEU A 76 8.92 10.55 -20.16
C LEU A 76 7.55 10.09 -20.66
N VAL A 77 7.38 8.80 -20.93
CA VAL A 77 6.15 8.25 -21.52
C VAL A 77 5.50 7.23 -20.59
N THR A 78 6.16 6.09 -20.35
CA THR A 78 5.57 4.96 -19.60
C THR A 78 5.21 5.35 -18.18
N LEU A 79 6.15 5.94 -17.42
CA LEU A 79 5.96 6.30 -16.02
C LEU A 79 4.85 7.34 -15.84
N PRO A 80 4.83 8.48 -16.57
CA PRO A 80 3.71 9.42 -16.48
C PRO A 80 2.34 8.81 -16.79
N LEU A 81 2.26 7.89 -17.74
CA LEU A 81 1.03 7.16 -18.09
C LEU A 81 0.62 6.14 -17.01
N LEU A 82 1.58 5.57 -16.28
CA LEU A 82 1.34 4.67 -15.16
C LEU A 82 1.07 5.38 -13.83
N LEU A 83 1.51 6.62 -13.66
CA LEU A 83 1.36 7.39 -12.41
C LEU A 83 -0.06 7.33 -11.82
N PRO A 84 -1.18 7.48 -12.58
CA PRO A 84 -2.52 7.41 -12.01
C PRO A 84 -2.85 6.05 -11.39
N ALA A 85 -2.31 4.98 -11.97
CA ALA A 85 -2.47 3.63 -11.44
C ALA A 85 -1.55 3.37 -10.24
N ILE A 86 -0.34 3.94 -10.25
CA ILE A 86 0.58 3.89 -9.10
C ILE A 86 -0.03 4.62 -7.90
N THR A 87 -0.60 5.82 -8.09
CA THR A 87 -1.23 6.59 -7.01
C THR A 87 -2.50 5.91 -6.50
N ALA A 88 -3.31 5.34 -7.40
CA ALA A 88 -4.47 4.53 -7.01
C ALA A 88 -4.06 3.27 -6.21
N GLY A 89 -3.03 2.55 -6.66
CA GLY A 89 -2.46 1.41 -5.92
C GLY A 89 -1.93 1.83 -4.55
N GLY A 90 -1.26 2.99 -4.47
CA GLY A 90 -0.78 3.57 -3.22
C GLY A 90 -1.90 3.89 -2.23
N LEU A 91 -3.05 4.37 -2.70
CA LEU A 91 -4.23 4.58 -1.85
C LEU A 91 -4.77 3.26 -1.28
N ILE A 92 -4.81 2.20 -2.09
CA ILE A 92 -5.21 0.87 -1.64
C ILE A 92 -4.24 0.36 -0.58
N ALA A 93 -2.93 0.48 -0.82
CA ALA A 93 -1.91 0.10 0.16
C ALA A 93 -2.03 0.89 1.47
N PHE A 94 -2.29 2.19 1.40
CA PHE A 94 -2.53 3.02 2.58
C PHE A 94 -3.77 2.53 3.36
N ALA A 95 -4.87 2.29 2.66
CA ALA A 95 -6.11 1.82 3.27
C ALA A 95 -5.91 0.48 3.99
N LEU A 96 -5.25 -0.48 3.34
CA LEU A 96 -4.92 -1.80 3.91
C LEU A 96 -3.93 -1.74 5.07
N SER A 97 -3.07 -0.72 5.11
CA SER A 97 -2.00 -0.61 6.10
C SER A 97 -2.45 0.14 7.36
N VAL A 98 -3.35 1.10 7.25
CA VAL A 98 -3.65 2.04 8.34
C VAL A 98 -4.57 1.43 9.39
N ASP A 99 -5.39 0.46 8.98
CA ASP A 99 -6.32 -0.27 9.85
C ASP A 99 -5.86 -1.70 10.19
N ASP A 100 -4.70 -2.13 9.68
CA ASP A 100 -4.21 -3.49 9.94
C ASP A 100 -3.92 -3.71 11.43
N PHE A 101 -4.61 -4.70 11.96
CA PHE A 101 -4.37 -5.24 13.29
C PHE A 101 -3.71 -6.61 13.22
N ILE A 102 -4.14 -7.46 12.29
CA ILE A 102 -3.82 -8.88 12.32
C ILE A 102 -2.33 -9.09 12.07
N ILE A 103 -1.80 -8.62 10.94
CA ILE A 103 -0.39 -8.82 10.59
C ILE A 103 0.50 -8.11 11.62
N THR A 104 0.16 -6.86 11.93
CA THR A 104 0.88 -6.03 12.91
C THR A 104 0.99 -6.73 14.26
N SER A 105 -0.08 -7.39 14.75
CA SER A 105 -0.06 -8.07 16.06
C SER A 105 0.96 -9.19 16.18
N PHE A 106 1.34 -9.81 15.06
CA PHE A 106 2.39 -10.84 15.06
C PHE A 106 3.79 -10.24 15.09
N VAL A 107 4.02 -9.11 14.41
CA VAL A 107 5.37 -8.62 14.11
C VAL A 107 5.75 -7.33 14.84
N SER A 108 4.87 -6.75 15.66
CA SER A 108 5.08 -5.44 16.28
C SER A 108 6.06 -5.41 17.45
N GLY A 109 6.24 -6.52 18.16
CA GLY A 109 7.04 -6.55 19.38
C GLY A 109 6.52 -5.52 20.41
N SER A 110 7.35 -4.55 20.78
CA SER A 110 6.99 -3.44 21.67
C SER A 110 6.42 -2.21 20.95
N THR A 111 6.36 -2.23 19.61
CA THR A 111 5.87 -1.09 18.82
C THR A 111 4.36 -1.03 18.90
N GLN A 112 3.84 0.11 19.36
CA GLN A 112 2.41 0.34 19.42
C GLN A 112 1.93 1.10 18.19
N THR A 113 1.04 0.46 17.42
CA THR A 113 0.31 1.10 16.32
C THR A 113 -1.09 1.49 16.79
N PHE A 114 -1.79 2.29 15.99
CA PHE A 114 -3.14 2.74 16.34
C PHE A 114 -4.13 1.58 16.52
N PRO A 115 -4.22 0.58 15.61
CA PRO A 115 -5.10 -0.57 15.81
C PRO A 115 -4.75 -1.42 17.04
N LEU A 116 -3.45 -1.64 17.33
CA LEU A 116 -3.01 -2.35 18.53
C LEU A 116 -3.39 -1.59 19.81
N TRP A 117 -3.24 -0.27 19.80
CA TRP A 117 -3.63 0.57 20.93
C TRP A 117 -5.13 0.52 21.19
N ILE A 118 -5.97 0.60 20.14
CA ILE A 118 -7.43 0.45 20.28
C ILE A 118 -7.77 -0.92 20.89
N TRP A 119 -7.15 -2.00 20.39
CA TRP A 119 -7.38 -3.34 20.91
C TRP A 119 -7.01 -3.49 22.39
N GLY A 120 -5.99 -2.78 22.87
CA GLY A 120 -5.69 -2.68 24.30
C GLY A 120 -6.73 -1.88 25.06
N ALA A 121 -7.17 -0.74 24.51
CA ALA A 121 -8.11 0.17 25.12
C ALA A 121 -9.52 -0.42 25.30
N THR A 122 -9.99 -1.24 24.35
CA THR A 122 -11.32 -1.89 24.44
C THR A 122 -11.49 -2.77 25.67
N ARG A 123 -10.39 -3.27 26.27
CA ARG A 123 -10.41 -4.09 27.48
C ARG A 123 -10.68 -3.30 28.76
N VAL A 124 -10.37 -2.00 28.76
CA VAL A 124 -10.49 -1.11 29.93
C VAL A 124 -11.65 -0.12 29.77
N GLY A 125 -12.04 0.15 28.52
CA GLY A 125 -13.08 1.10 28.13
C GLY A 125 -12.54 2.02 27.04
N ILE A 126 -13.31 2.20 25.96
CA ILE A 126 -12.86 2.97 24.79
C ILE A 126 -12.78 4.46 25.17
N PRO A 127 -11.58 5.05 25.21
CA PRO A 127 -11.44 6.43 25.60
C PRO A 127 -11.84 7.34 24.41
N PRO A 128 -12.41 8.55 24.64
CA PRO A 128 -12.89 9.43 23.56
C PRO A 128 -11.84 9.76 22.48
N GLN A 129 -10.56 9.69 22.83
CA GLN A 129 -9.41 9.90 21.96
C GLN A 129 -9.39 8.93 20.76
N VAL A 130 -9.96 7.72 20.90
CA VAL A 130 -10.10 6.76 19.79
C VAL A 130 -10.94 7.36 18.67
N ASN A 131 -12.05 8.01 19.00
CA ASN A 131 -12.95 8.61 18.02
C ASN A 131 -12.30 9.80 17.31
N VAL A 132 -11.50 10.59 18.05
CA VAL A 132 -10.74 11.72 17.49
C VAL A 132 -9.73 11.21 16.45
N MET A 133 -8.94 10.21 16.81
CA MET A 133 -7.94 9.63 15.92
C MET A 133 -8.57 8.94 14.71
N GLY A 134 -9.66 8.18 14.91
CA GLY A 134 -10.41 7.56 13.82
C GLY A 134 -10.94 8.59 12.83
N THR A 135 -11.47 9.71 13.32
CA THR A 135 -11.94 10.81 12.47
C THR A 135 -10.80 11.45 11.67
N LEU A 136 -9.63 11.66 12.29
CA LEU A 136 -8.46 12.22 11.60
C LEU A 136 -7.93 11.29 10.51
N ILE A 137 -7.79 10.00 10.80
CA ILE A 137 -7.36 8.99 9.83
C ILE A 137 -8.35 8.92 8.65
N PHE A 138 -9.65 8.90 8.96
CA PHE A 138 -10.69 8.90 7.94
C PHE A 138 -10.63 10.17 7.07
N ALA A 139 -10.52 11.35 7.69
CA ALA A 139 -10.42 12.62 6.97
C ALA A 139 -9.19 12.66 6.05
N VAL A 140 -8.03 12.19 6.51
CA VAL A 140 -6.82 12.08 5.69
C VAL A 140 -7.05 11.12 4.52
N GLY A 141 -7.65 9.95 4.75
CA GLY A 141 -8.00 9.00 3.70
C GLY A 141 -8.91 9.61 2.64
N VAL A 142 -9.95 10.34 3.05
CA VAL A 142 -10.86 11.06 2.14
C VAL A 142 -10.12 12.15 1.35
N LEU A 143 -9.27 12.95 1.99
CA LEU A 143 -8.49 13.98 1.31
C LEU A 143 -7.56 13.39 0.25
N LEU A 144 -6.87 12.28 0.56
CA LEU A 144 -6.01 11.58 -0.39
C LEU A 144 -6.82 11.00 -1.55
N ALA A 145 -7.98 10.39 -1.27
CA ALA A 145 -8.86 9.85 -2.30
C ALA A 145 -9.40 10.93 -3.24
N VAL A 146 -9.91 12.04 -2.70
CA VAL A 146 -10.41 13.18 -3.48
C VAL A 146 -9.28 13.80 -4.29
N GLY A 147 -8.11 14.02 -3.69
CA GLY A 147 -6.93 14.53 -4.38
C GLY A 147 -6.54 13.66 -5.58
N ASN A 148 -6.54 12.34 -5.41
CA ASN A 148 -6.26 11.40 -6.49
C ASN A 148 -7.31 11.46 -7.62
N VAL A 149 -8.61 11.54 -7.29
CA VAL A 149 -9.68 11.69 -8.28
C VAL A 149 -9.55 12.99 -9.06
N LEU A 150 -9.25 14.10 -8.39
CA LEU A 150 -9.05 15.40 -9.03
C LEU A 150 -7.83 15.40 -9.96
N LEU A 151 -6.73 14.77 -9.55
CA LEU A 151 -5.54 14.61 -10.38
C LEU A 151 -5.82 13.73 -11.62
N ALA A 152 -6.58 12.64 -11.45
CA ALA A 152 -6.97 11.77 -12.54
C ALA A 152 -7.84 12.49 -13.58
N ARG A 153 -8.81 13.31 -13.12
CA ARG A 153 -9.70 14.09 -14.01
C ARG A 153 -8.99 15.19 -14.81
N ARG A 154 -7.89 15.75 -14.28
CA ARG A 154 -7.10 16.77 -14.99
C ARG A 154 -6.31 16.21 -16.17
N ARG A 155 -6.05 14.90 -16.21
CA ARG A 155 -5.28 14.24 -17.27
C ARG A 155 -6.12 13.67 -18.41
N THR A 156 -7.42 13.52 -18.21
CA THR A 156 -8.38 13.10 -19.25
C THR A 156 -8.97 14.27 -20.04
N ARG A 157 -8.68 15.51 -19.65
CA ARG A 157 -8.92 16.73 -20.45
C ARG A 157 -7.62 17.15 -21.11
#